data_AF-A0A009HQ22-F1
#
_entry.id   AF-A0A009HQ22-F1
#
_cell.length_a   1.000
_cell.length_b   1.000
_cell.length_c   1.000
_cell.angle_alpha   90.00
_cell.angle_beta   90.00
_cell.angle_gamma   90.00
#
_symmetry.space_group_name_H-M   'P 1'
#
loop_
_entity.id
_entity.type
_entity.pdbx_description
1 polymer ?
#
loop_
_entity_poly.entity_id
_entity_poly.type
_entity_poly.pdbx_seq_one_letter_code
_entity_poly.pdbx_strand_id
1 'polypeptide(L)'
;MELDALDNEILMIALNSKYLSIVDFAIFVLKDRNFDFNNYFIQFQNNALENTSVKRCLLQMLILEWNKEDFYLYIDKLNDKSILFMILYKALKIKYISLDEVVSLFYRKQLKLPFYLLQKIAKLSTELKEVDELYLLTTTPISFLQRLEFCENLSFWGKVEWLIHIEKYCQTDEEEDVLRDSVKMVLNLAKYQYYPPLWKKEDKEIYWILFQNMGNILNLIEIYPQEYENLKKLITK
;
A
#
# COMPACT_ATOMS: atom_id res chain seq x y z
N MET A 1 -22.56 -31.04 10.18
CA MET A 1 -23.60 -30.13 9.67
C MET A 1 -23.77 -30.51 8.22
N GLU A 2 -24.88 -31.16 7.85
CA GLU A 2 -25.07 -31.63 6.48
C GLU A 2 -25.20 -30.41 5.56
N LEU A 3 -24.12 -30.11 4.83
CA LEU A 3 -24.05 -29.00 3.87
C LEU A 3 -25.03 -29.21 2.71
N ASP A 4 -25.63 -30.39 2.56
CA ASP A 4 -26.60 -30.77 1.55
C ASP A 4 -28.01 -30.20 1.75
N ALA A 5 -28.31 -29.62 2.92
CA ALA A 5 -29.65 -29.09 3.22
C ALA A 5 -29.95 -27.71 2.58
N LEU A 6 -28.93 -26.97 2.11
CA LEU A 6 -29.14 -25.69 1.43
C LEU A 6 -29.33 -25.87 -0.08
N ASP A 7 -30.44 -25.39 -0.61
CA ASP A 7 -30.70 -25.34 -2.05
C ASP A 7 -29.70 -24.38 -2.76
N ASN A 8 -29.35 -24.70 -4.00
CA ASN A 8 -28.50 -23.88 -4.85
C ASN A 8 -29.10 -22.47 -5.03
N GLU A 9 -30.42 -22.31 -5.08
CA GLU A 9 -31.06 -20.99 -5.14
C GLU A 9 -30.73 -20.12 -3.90
N ILE A 10 -30.74 -20.73 -2.71
CA ILE A 10 -30.39 -20.05 -1.45
C ILE A 10 -28.91 -19.67 -1.46
N LEU A 11 -28.05 -20.56 -1.95
CA LEU A 11 -26.62 -20.27 -2.10
C LEU A 11 -26.36 -19.14 -3.10
N MET A 12 -27.13 -19.05 -4.19
CA MET A 12 -27.03 -17.93 -5.13
C MET A 12 -27.50 -16.60 -4.52
N ILE A 13 -28.55 -16.62 -3.68
CA ILE A 13 -28.96 -15.43 -2.92
C ILE A 13 -27.87 -15.03 -1.92
N ALA A 14 -27.29 -15.99 -1.21
CA ALA A 14 -26.20 -15.78 -0.26
C ALA A 14 -24.93 -15.24 -0.94
N LEU A 15 -24.58 -15.76 -2.13
CA LEU A 15 -23.46 -15.31 -2.95
C LEU A 15 -23.62 -13.83 -3.36
N ASN A 16 -24.86 -13.36 -3.56
CA ASN A 16 -25.18 -11.97 -3.93
C ASN A 16 -25.48 -11.06 -2.72
N SER A 17 -25.25 -11.55 -1.50
CA SER A 17 -25.49 -10.83 -0.25
C SER A 17 -24.64 -9.57 -0.10
N LYS A 18 -25.10 -8.63 0.73
CA LYS A 18 -24.35 -7.44 1.12
C LYS A 18 -23.27 -7.75 2.17
N TYR A 19 -23.39 -8.88 2.86
CA TYR A 19 -22.50 -9.27 3.96
C TYR A 19 -21.40 -10.20 3.46
N LEU A 20 -20.13 -9.77 3.55
CA LEU A 20 -18.99 -10.53 3.05
C LEU A 20 -18.84 -11.92 3.68
N SER A 21 -19.19 -12.08 4.96
CA SER A 21 -19.15 -13.40 5.63
C SER A 21 -20.15 -14.39 5.03
N ILE A 22 -21.30 -13.91 4.57
CA ILE A 22 -22.32 -14.74 3.91
C ILE A 22 -21.85 -15.11 2.51
N VAL A 23 -21.21 -14.18 1.80
CA VAL A 23 -20.64 -14.41 0.47
C VAL A 23 -19.50 -15.45 0.55
N ASP A 24 -18.61 -15.32 1.52
CA ASP A 24 -17.50 -16.25 1.76
C ASP A 24 -18.01 -17.66 2.08
N PHE A 25 -19.00 -17.77 2.97
CA PHE A 25 -19.68 -19.04 3.23
C PHE A 25 -20.31 -19.64 1.96
N ALA A 26 -21.05 -18.83 1.18
CA ALA A 26 -21.66 -19.30 -0.05
C ALA A 26 -20.62 -19.80 -1.05
N ILE A 27 -19.51 -19.07 -1.22
CA ILE A 27 -18.38 -19.47 -2.05
C ILE A 27 -17.80 -20.81 -1.59
N PHE A 28 -17.60 -20.98 -0.28
CA PHE A 28 -17.08 -22.22 0.28
C PHE A 28 -17.97 -23.42 -0.07
N VAL A 29 -19.29 -23.31 0.15
CA VAL A 29 -20.24 -24.40 -0.14
C VAL A 29 -20.36 -24.64 -1.65
N LEU A 30 -20.39 -23.60 -2.47
CA LEU A 30 -20.46 -23.73 -3.93
C LEU A 30 -19.19 -24.36 -4.52
N LYS A 31 -18.01 -24.08 -3.96
CA LYS A 31 -16.75 -24.75 -4.34
C LYS A 31 -16.81 -26.24 -4.08
N ASP A 32 -17.28 -26.65 -2.89
CA ASP A 32 -17.44 -28.07 -2.53
C ASP A 32 -18.38 -28.81 -3.49
N ARG A 33 -19.38 -28.10 -4.03
CA ARG A 33 -20.36 -28.61 -5.01
C ARG A 33 -19.91 -28.51 -6.48
N ASN A 34 -18.64 -28.18 -6.76
CA ASN A 34 -18.12 -27.98 -8.12
C ASN A 34 -18.94 -26.98 -8.96
N PHE A 35 -19.44 -25.91 -8.34
CA PHE A 35 -20.16 -24.86 -9.05
C PHE A 35 -19.29 -24.18 -10.12
N ASP A 36 -19.87 -23.94 -11.31
CA ASP A 36 -19.17 -23.32 -12.42
C ASP A 36 -19.15 -21.78 -12.29
N PHE A 37 -18.15 -21.28 -11.56
CA PHE A 37 -17.90 -19.85 -11.43
C PHE A 37 -17.51 -19.16 -12.74
N ASN A 38 -16.96 -19.88 -13.73
CA ASN A 38 -16.62 -19.29 -15.02
C ASN A 38 -17.91 -18.88 -15.75
N ASN A 39 -18.85 -19.80 -15.88
CA ASN A 39 -20.14 -19.52 -16.51
C ASN A 39 -20.90 -18.43 -15.75
N TYR A 40 -20.86 -18.46 -14.41
CA TYR A 40 -21.42 -17.39 -13.59
C TYR A 40 -20.84 -16.02 -13.99
N PHE A 41 -19.52 -15.83 -13.97
CA PHE A 41 -18.94 -14.53 -14.31
C PHE A 41 -19.13 -14.14 -15.77
N ILE A 42 -19.18 -15.08 -16.72
CA ILE A 42 -19.48 -14.79 -18.14
C ILE A 42 -20.88 -14.19 -18.29
N GLN A 43 -21.88 -14.74 -17.58
CA GLN A 43 -23.25 -14.21 -17.61
C GLN A 43 -23.32 -12.78 -17.07
N PHE A 44 -22.49 -12.44 -16.08
CA PHE A 44 -22.38 -11.08 -15.56
C PHE A 44 -21.61 -10.13 -16.50
N GLN A 45 -20.61 -10.63 -17.24
CA GLN A 45 -19.84 -9.80 -18.19
C GLN A 45 -20.71 -9.23 -19.32
N ASN A 46 -21.74 -9.97 -19.75
CA ASN A 46 -22.60 -9.64 -20.87
C ASN A 46 -23.71 -8.62 -20.54
N ASN A 47 -23.91 -8.30 -19.27
CA ASN A 47 -24.95 -7.37 -18.82
C ASN A 47 -24.37 -5.98 -18.52
N ALA A 48 -25.14 -4.92 -18.78
CA ALA A 48 -24.84 -3.59 -18.27
C ALA A 48 -25.04 -3.60 -16.75
N LEU A 49 -23.94 -3.73 -16.00
CA LEU A 49 -23.99 -3.84 -14.56
C LEU A 49 -23.94 -2.47 -13.89
N GLU A 50 -24.84 -2.25 -12.93
CA GLU A 50 -24.70 -1.15 -11.98
C GLU A 50 -23.41 -1.30 -11.16
N ASN A 51 -22.84 -0.18 -10.70
CA ASN A 51 -21.63 -0.17 -9.86
C ASN A 51 -21.75 -1.10 -8.63
N THR A 52 -22.96 -1.27 -8.07
CA THR A 52 -23.18 -2.15 -6.90
C THR A 52 -23.06 -3.64 -7.23
N SER A 53 -23.36 -4.03 -8.48
CA SER A 53 -23.20 -5.39 -8.98
C SER A 53 -21.74 -5.66 -9.35
N VAL A 54 -21.09 -4.72 -10.04
CA VAL A 54 -19.64 -4.79 -10.32
C VAL A 54 -18.83 -4.92 -9.04
N LYS A 55 -19.15 -4.11 -8.01
CA LYS A 55 -18.56 -4.21 -6.68
C LYS A 55 -18.65 -5.62 -6.10
N ARG A 56 -19.82 -6.26 -6.19
CA ARG A 56 -20.04 -7.61 -5.64
C ARG A 56 -19.20 -8.64 -6.38
N CYS A 57 -19.20 -8.61 -7.71
CA CYS A 57 -18.37 -9.50 -8.53
C CYS A 57 -16.88 -9.36 -8.17
N LEU A 58 -16.38 -8.12 -8.05
CA LEU A 58 -14.99 -7.87 -7.66
C LEU A 58 -14.68 -8.43 -6.27
N LEU A 59 -15.57 -8.26 -5.29
CA LEU A 59 -15.38 -8.83 -3.95
C LEU A 59 -15.40 -10.36 -3.95
N GLN A 60 -16.28 -10.98 -4.74
CA GLN A 60 -16.31 -12.43 -4.93
C GLN A 60 -15.01 -12.92 -5.58
N MET A 61 -14.52 -12.24 -6.61
CA MET A 61 -13.24 -12.56 -7.27
C MET A 61 -12.06 -12.49 -6.30
N LEU A 62 -12.05 -11.52 -5.37
CA LEU A 62 -11.02 -11.44 -4.33
C LEU A 62 -11.08 -12.61 -3.36
N ILE A 63 -12.27 -13.05 -2.95
CA ILE A 63 -12.44 -14.23 -2.05
C ILE A 63 -12.06 -15.52 -2.78
N LEU A 64 -12.37 -15.61 -4.08
CA LEU A 64 -12.07 -16.77 -4.91
C LEU A 64 -10.59 -16.89 -5.30
N GLU A 65 -9.80 -15.82 -5.13
CA GLU A 65 -8.48 -15.64 -5.74
C GLU A 65 -8.54 -15.88 -7.25
N TRP A 66 -9.50 -15.21 -7.90
CA TRP A 66 -9.83 -15.43 -9.31
C TRP A 66 -8.74 -14.93 -10.28
N ASN A 67 -8.93 -15.16 -11.58
CA ASN A 67 -8.05 -14.63 -12.62
C ASN A 67 -7.98 -13.09 -12.59
N LYS A 68 -6.75 -12.55 -12.61
CA LYS A 68 -6.46 -11.12 -12.61
C LYS A 68 -6.96 -10.38 -13.86
N GLU A 69 -6.91 -11.01 -15.04
CA GLU A 69 -7.37 -10.41 -16.30
C GLU A 69 -8.86 -10.09 -16.22
N ASP A 70 -9.67 -11.06 -15.78
CA ASP A 70 -11.09 -10.87 -15.51
C ASP A 70 -11.31 -9.77 -14.46
N PHE A 71 -10.54 -9.80 -13.37
CA PHE A 71 -10.63 -8.77 -12.33
C PHE A 71 -10.43 -7.36 -12.91
N TYR A 72 -9.40 -7.15 -13.75
CA TYR A 72 -9.17 -5.85 -14.38
C TYR A 72 -10.25 -5.44 -15.38
N LEU A 73 -10.84 -6.40 -16.12
CA LEU A 73 -11.99 -6.13 -16.99
C LEU A 73 -13.18 -5.56 -16.20
N TYR A 74 -13.45 -6.11 -15.00
CA TYR A 74 -14.51 -5.59 -14.13
C TYR A 74 -14.13 -4.26 -13.47
N ILE A 75 -12.87 -4.08 -13.09
CA ILE A 75 -12.35 -2.78 -12.60
C ILE A 75 -12.55 -1.69 -13.65
N ASP A 76 -12.33 -1.99 -14.93
CA ASP A 76 -12.50 -1.02 -16.02
C ASP A 76 -13.95 -0.58 -16.21
N LYS A 77 -14.93 -1.44 -15.89
CA LYS A 77 -16.36 -1.11 -15.87
C LYS A 77 -16.79 -0.23 -14.69
N LEU A 78 -15.94 -0.07 -13.67
CA LEU A 78 -16.27 0.67 -12.45
C LEU A 78 -15.94 2.17 -12.59
N ASN A 79 -16.99 3.00 -12.54
CA ASN A 79 -16.87 4.46 -12.65
C ASN A 79 -16.85 5.18 -11.30
N ASP A 80 -17.32 4.52 -10.23
CA ASP A 80 -17.32 5.08 -8.88
C ASP A 80 -15.93 5.00 -8.23
N LYS A 81 -15.29 6.17 -8.03
CA LYS A 81 -13.96 6.28 -7.45
C LYS A 81 -13.87 5.74 -6.01
N SER A 82 -14.94 5.89 -5.21
CA SER A 82 -14.97 5.44 -3.82
C SER A 82 -15.01 3.92 -3.75
N ILE A 83 -15.86 3.29 -4.58
CA ILE A 83 -15.91 1.84 -4.70
C ILE A 83 -14.58 1.31 -5.25
N LEU A 84 -14.02 1.95 -6.28
CA LEU A 84 -12.76 1.54 -6.88
C LEU A 84 -11.64 1.53 -5.85
N PHE A 85 -11.47 2.62 -5.11
CA PHE A 85 -10.46 2.72 -4.05
C PHE A 85 -10.64 1.62 -3.00
N MET A 86 -11.86 1.38 -2.53
CA MET A 86 -12.15 0.35 -1.53
C MET A 86 -11.80 -1.06 -2.02
N ILE A 87 -12.09 -1.38 -3.28
CA ILE A 87 -11.73 -2.67 -3.88
C ILE A 87 -10.22 -2.81 -3.98
N LEU A 88 -9.52 -1.81 -4.52
CA LEU A 88 -8.06 -1.84 -4.67
C LEU A 88 -7.35 -1.94 -3.32
N TYR A 89 -7.81 -1.19 -2.32
CA TYR A 89 -7.27 -1.29 -0.95
C TYR A 89 -7.44 -2.70 -0.37
N LYS A 90 -8.62 -3.32 -0.54
CA LYS A 90 -8.85 -4.70 -0.10
C LYS A 90 -7.94 -5.68 -0.85
N ALA A 91 -7.83 -5.54 -2.16
CA ALA A 91 -7.00 -6.39 -3.03
C ALA A 91 -5.52 -6.32 -2.64
N LEU A 92 -4.99 -5.11 -2.39
CA LEU A 92 -3.63 -4.89 -1.88
C LEU A 92 -3.45 -5.53 -0.50
N LYS A 93 -4.39 -5.33 0.42
CA LYS A 93 -4.31 -5.86 1.79
C LYS A 93 -4.19 -7.38 1.82
N ILE A 94 -4.88 -8.09 0.92
CA ILE A 94 -4.81 -9.54 0.79
C ILE A 94 -3.70 -10.01 -0.17
N LYS A 95 -2.87 -9.08 -0.69
CA LYS A 95 -1.79 -9.35 -1.65
C LYS A 95 -2.26 -9.99 -2.98
N TYR A 96 -3.51 -9.74 -3.36
CA TYR A 96 -4.05 -10.20 -4.64
C TYR A 96 -3.49 -9.38 -5.81
N ILE A 97 -3.24 -8.08 -5.59
CA ILE A 97 -2.52 -7.19 -6.51
C ILE A 97 -1.34 -6.51 -5.80
N SER A 98 -0.39 -6.01 -6.56
CA SER A 98 0.76 -5.20 -6.13
C SER A 98 0.46 -3.70 -6.18
N LEU A 99 1.29 -2.89 -5.52
CA LEU A 99 1.14 -1.43 -5.54
C LEU A 99 1.47 -0.85 -6.91
N ASP A 100 2.49 -1.37 -7.59
CA ASP A 100 2.83 -1.02 -8.98
C ASP A 100 1.65 -1.20 -9.95
N GLU A 101 0.90 -2.30 -9.79
CA GLU A 101 -0.32 -2.55 -10.57
C GLU A 101 -1.38 -1.47 -10.30
N VAL A 102 -1.52 -0.99 -9.05
CA VAL A 102 -2.46 0.07 -8.68
C VAL A 102 -2.01 1.43 -9.21
N VAL A 103 -0.73 1.76 -9.09
CA VAL A 103 -0.13 2.98 -9.63
C VAL A 103 -0.31 3.04 -11.15
N SER A 104 -0.02 1.95 -11.84
CA SER A 104 -0.21 1.80 -13.29
C SER A 104 -1.67 1.99 -13.70
N LEU A 105 -2.61 1.41 -12.96
CA LEU A 105 -4.05 1.58 -13.19
C LEU A 105 -4.48 3.04 -13.02
N PHE A 106 -3.98 3.72 -11.99
CA PHE A 106 -4.29 5.13 -11.74
C PHE A 106 -3.74 6.04 -12.86
N TYR A 107 -2.53 5.79 -13.35
CA TYR A 107 -2.01 6.49 -14.52
C TYR A 107 -2.86 6.24 -15.76
N ARG A 108 -3.19 4.97 -16.06
CA ARG A 108 -4.02 4.59 -17.21
C ARG A 108 -5.39 5.27 -17.20
N LYS A 109 -6.04 5.33 -16.03
CA LYS A 109 -7.36 5.95 -15.85
C LYS A 109 -7.29 7.46 -15.51
N GLN A 110 -6.09 8.04 -15.46
CA GLN A 110 -5.85 9.44 -15.05
C GLN A 110 -6.53 9.79 -13.71
N LEU A 111 -6.52 8.84 -12.77
CA LEU A 111 -7.17 9.00 -11.48
C LEU A 111 -6.26 9.74 -10.51
N LYS A 112 -6.82 10.77 -9.89
CA LYS A 112 -6.23 11.46 -8.75
C LYS A 112 -7.08 11.25 -7.51
N LEU A 113 -6.44 10.98 -6.38
CA LEU A 113 -7.12 10.76 -5.10
C LEU A 113 -6.67 11.78 -4.05
N PRO A 114 -7.53 12.06 -3.05
CA PRO A 114 -7.11 12.80 -1.88
C PRO A 114 -5.97 12.12 -1.12
N PHE A 115 -5.08 12.92 -0.51
CA PHE A 115 -3.94 12.45 0.25
C PHE A 115 -4.30 11.38 1.30
N TYR A 116 -5.36 11.60 2.09
CA TYR A 116 -5.76 10.67 3.15
C TYR A 116 -6.13 9.26 2.65
N LEU A 117 -6.56 9.11 1.39
CA LEU A 117 -6.83 7.81 0.78
C LEU A 117 -5.52 7.15 0.34
N LEU A 118 -4.64 7.91 -0.30
CA LEU A 118 -3.33 7.41 -0.74
C LEU A 118 -2.46 7.02 0.45
N GLN A 119 -2.52 7.77 1.56
CA GLN A 119 -1.83 7.43 2.80
C GLN A 119 -2.25 6.05 3.35
N LYS A 120 -3.53 5.65 3.17
CA LYS A 120 -3.98 4.31 3.58
C LYS A 120 -3.36 3.21 2.73
N ILE A 121 -3.23 3.43 1.43
CA ILE A 121 -2.56 2.49 0.52
C ILE A 121 -1.05 2.47 0.79
N ALA A 122 -0.42 3.63 1.00
CA ALA A 122 1.00 3.75 1.31
C ALA A 122 1.40 2.90 2.53
N LYS A 123 0.54 2.84 3.56
CA LYS A 123 0.78 2.00 4.76
C LYS A 123 0.82 0.50 4.47
N LEU A 124 0.32 0.06 3.31
CA LEU A 124 0.40 -1.34 2.87
C LEU A 124 1.66 -1.62 2.03
N SER A 125 2.36 -0.58 1.57
CA SER A 125 3.59 -0.73 0.81
C SER A 125 4.71 -1.24 1.69
N THR A 126 5.56 -2.09 1.12
CA THR A 126 6.82 -2.54 1.71
C THR A 126 8.01 -1.75 1.19
N GLU A 127 7.84 -0.95 0.14
CA GLU A 127 8.92 -0.22 -0.54
C GLU A 127 8.63 1.28 -0.60
N LEU A 128 9.57 2.08 -0.06
CA LEU A 128 9.38 3.52 0.04
C LEU A 128 9.29 4.25 -1.30
N LYS A 129 9.89 3.68 -2.36
CA LYS A 129 9.80 4.23 -3.72
C LYS A 129 8.37 4.20 -4.25
N GLU A 130 7.64 3.11 -4.01
CA GLU A 130 6.24 2.99 -4.43
C GLU A 130 5.35 4.02 -3.74
N VAL A 131 5.66 4.37 -2.49
CA VAL A 131 4.93 5.41 -1.73
C VAL A 131 5.09 6.79 -2.37
N ASP A 132 6.29 7.12 -2.84
CA ASP A 132 6.55 8.41 -3.48
C ASP A 132 5.83 8.52 -4.84
N GLU A 133 5.83 7.45 -5.63
CA GLU A 133 5.08 7.39 -6.89
C GLU A 133 3.57 7.52 -6.66
N LEU A 134 3.05 6.83 -5.65
CA LEU A 134 1.65 6.95 -5.23
C LEU A 134 1.30 8.39 -4.84
N TYR A 135 2.23 9.09 -4.19
CA TYR A 135 2.10 10.49 -3.77
C TYR A 135 2.11 11.49 -4.94
N LEU A 136 2.58 11.11 -6.13
CA LEU A 136 2.42 11.91 -7.35
C LEU A 136 0.98 11.88 -7.89
N LEU A 137 0.15 10.93 -7.44
CA LEU A 137 -1.22 10.71 -7.92
C LEU A 137 -2.27 11.47 -7.09
N THR A 138 -1.84 12.49 -6.35
CA THR A 138 -2.72 13.30 -5.51
C THR A 138 -3.45 14.37 -6.30
N THR A 139 -4.61 14.78 -5.78
CA THR A 139 -5.32 15.96 -6.30
C THR A 139 -4.58 17.27 -6.03
N THR A 140 -3.85 17.33 -4.91
CA THR A 140 -3.13 18.51 -4.42
C THR A 140 -1.67 18.14 -4.17
N PRO A 141 -0.69 19.01 -4.50
CA PRO A 141 0.70 18.77 -4.16
C PRO A 141 0.85 18.44 -2.67
N ILE A 142 1.59 17.38 -2.36
CA ILE A 142 1.86 16.98 -0.98
C ILE A 142 3.00 17.85 -0.44
N SER A 143 2.77 18.50 0.70
CA SER A 143 3.80 19.28 1.38
C SER A 143 4.86 18.39 2.02
N PHE A 144 6.03 18.95 2.34
CA PHE A 144 7.07 18.23 3.07
C PHE A 144 6.54 17.63 4.38
N LEU A 145 5.79 18.40 5.16
CA LEU A 145 5.19 17.95 6.42
C LEU A 145 4.28 16.73 6.24
N GLN A 146 3.45 16.72 5.19
CA GLN A 146 2.58 15.57 4.90
C GLN A 146 3.39 14.31 4.52
N ARG A 147 4.52 14.48 3.82
CA ARG A 147 5.44 13.36 3.54
C ARG A 147 6.07 12.83 4.82
N LEU A 148 6.41 13.73 5.74
CA LEU A 148 6.99 13.39 7.03
C LEU A 148 6.04 12.59 7.93
N GLU A 149 4.73 12.84 7.88
CA GLU A 149 3.71 12.06 8.63
C GLU A 149 3.81 10.55 8.38
N PHE A 150 4.27 10.13 7.20
CA PHE A 150 4.45 8.70 6.91
C PHE A 150 5.53 8.05 7.77
N CYS A 151 6.57 8.82 8.13
CA CYS A 151 7.72 8.38 8.92
C CYS A 151 7.31 7.73 10.24
N GLU A 152 6.25 8.22 10.89
CA GLU A 152 5.81 7.70 12.20
C GLU A 152 5.42 6.22 12.17
N ASN A 153 4.93 5.72 11.03
CA ASN A 153 4.46 4.34 10.88
C ASN A 153 5.60 3.35 10.54
N LEU A 154 6.81 3.85 10.31
CA LEU A 154 7.94 3.05 9.85
C LEU A 154 8.77 2.48 11.00
N SER A 155 9.43 1.34 10.72
CA SER A 155 10.48 0.79 11.58
C SER A 155 11.65 1.77 11.68
N PHE A 156 12.57 1.57 12.63
CA PHE A 156 13.74 2.44 12.77
C PHE A 156 14.49 2.64 11.43
N TRP A 157 14.84 1.55 10.74
CA TRP A 157 15.54 1.61 9.47
C TRP A 157 14.68 2.19 8.35
N GLY A 158 13.36 1.93 8.37
CA GLY A 158 12.43 2.58 7.45
C GLY A 158 12.38 4.10 7.64
N LYS A 159 12.47 4.60 8.88
CA LYS A 159 12.57 6.04 9.17
C LYS A 159 13.84 6.65 8.59
N VAL A 160 14.98 6.00 8.80
CA VAL A 160 16.27 6.45 8.23
C VAL A 160 16.17 6.56 6.71
N GLU A 161 15.71 5.50 6.05
CA GLU A 161 15.57 5.46 4.59
C GLU A 161 14.56 6.49 4.08
N TRP A 162 13.43 6.67 4.77
CA TRP A 162 12.41 7.63 4.37
C TRP A 162 12.90 9.07 4.52
N LEU A 163 13.59 9.42 5.60
CA LEU A 163 14.15 10.76 5.80
C LEU A 163 15.15 11.11 4.69
N ILE A 164 16.03 10.18 4.31
CA ILE A 164 16.93 10.35 3.16
C ILE A 164 16.12 10.60 1.89
N HIS A 165 15.07 9.82 1.66
CA HIS A 165 14.27 9.90 0.43
C HIS A 165 13.51 11.22 0.31
N ILE A 166 13.01 11.78 1.42
CA ILE A 166 12.20 12.99 1.41
C ILE A 166 13.01 14.28 1.55
N GLU A 167 14.31 14.22 1.88
CA GLU A 167 15.20 15.38 1.99
C GLU A 167 15.11 16.29 0.76
N LYS A 168 15.05 15.71 -0.45
CA LYS A 168 14.91 16.43 -1.73
C LYS A 168 13.66 17.31 -1.85
N TYR A 169 12.66 17.10 -0.99
CA TYR A 169 11.42 17.88 -0.96
C TYR A 169 11.43 19.01 0.07
N CYS A 170 12.48 19.12 0.87
CA CYS A 170 12.69 20.24 1.79
C CYS A 170 13.12 21.48 1.00
N GLN A 171 12.34 22.56 1.08
CA GLN A 171 12.54 23.77 0.28
C GLN A 171 12.72 25.04 1.10
N THR A 172 12.29 25.05 2.37
CA THR A 172 12.33 26.23 3.23
C THR A 172 13.15 25.97 4.49
N ASP A 173 13.65 27.04 5.11
CA ASP A 173 14.38 26.96 6.38
C ASP A 173 13.51 26.32 7.49
N GLU A 174 12.20 26.60 7.50
CA GLU A 174 11.26 25.98 8.44
C GLU A 174 11.15 24.46 8.23
N GLU A 175 11.10 24.00 6.98
CA GLU A 175 11.11 22.58 6.65
C GLU A 175 12.45 21.92 7.01
N GLU A 176 13.56 22.64 6.86
CA GLU A 176 14.89 22.16 7.23
C GLU A 176 14.99 21.97 8.75
N ASP A 177 14.49 22.91 9.55
CA ASP A 177 14.46 22.78 11.00
C ASP A 177 13.61 21.58 11.44
N VAL A 178 12.47 21.35 10.78
CA VAL A 178 11.61 20.17 11.05
C VAL A 178 12.30 18.87 10.64
N LEU A 179 12.99 18.85 9.50
CA LEU A 179 13.79 17.70 9.07
C LEU A 179 14.90 17.41 10.09
N ARG A 180 15.62 18.46 10.52
CA ARG A 180 16.67 18.39 11.53
C ARG A 180 16.17 17.75 12.82
N ASP A 181 15.02 18.18 13.32
CA ASP A 181 14.45 17.62 14.54
C ASP A 181 14.01 16.15 14.37
N SER A 182 13.51 15.80 13.19
CA SER A 182 13.17 14.41 12.86
C SER A 182 14.43 13.51 12.81
N VAL A 183 15.52 14.00 12.23
CA VAL A 183 16.81 13.27 12.20
C VAL A 183 17.39 13.15 13.62
N LYS A 184 17.34 14.20 14.45
CA LYS A 184 17.73 14.12 15.87
C LYS A 184 16.94 13.04 16.60
N MET A 185 15.63 12.95 16.37
CA MET A 185 14.79 11.91 16.99
C MET A 185 15.26 10.50 16.61
N VAL A 186 15.61 10.27 15.33
CA VAL A 186 16.18 9.00 14.87
C VAL A 186 17.54 8.73 15.50
N LEU A 187 18.44 9.71 15.54
CA LEU A 187 19.76 9.57 16.17
C LEU A 187 19.66 9.21 17.66
N ASN A 188 18.76 9.87 18.40
CA ASN A 188 18.49 9.55 19.81
C ASN A 188 18.02 8.10 20.03
N LEU A 189 17.40 7.48 19.02
CA LEU A 189 16.94 6.09 19.05
C LEU A 189 18.00 5.10 18.56
N ALA A 190 19.08 5.57 17.93
CA ALA A 190 20.14 4.72 17.36
C ALA A 190 20.81 3.84 18.41
N LYS A 191 20.94 4.31 19.65
CA LYS A 191 21.52 3.56 20.78
C LYS A 191 20.76 2.28 21.14
N TYR A 192 19.51 2.15 20.70
CA TYR A 192 18.69 0.96 20.93
C TYR A 192 18.72 -0.03 19.75
N GLN A 193 19.50 0.26 18.71
CA GLN A 193 19.58 -0.57 17.52
C GLN A 193 20.76 -1.53 17.60
N TYR A 194 20.48 -2.80 17.31
CA TYR A 194 21.47 -3.89 17.35
C TYR A 194 21.56 -4.67 16.04
N TYR A 195 20.54 -4.54 15.19
CA TYR A 195 20.41 -5.29 13.95
C TYR A 195 20.70 -4.38 12.75
N PRO A 196 21.41 -4.88 11.73
CA PRO A 196 21.61 -4.14 10.48
C PRO A 196 20.26 -3.92 9.77
N PRO A 197 20.16 -2.91 8.90
CA PRO A 197 19.00 -2.77 8.02
C PRO A 197 18.88 -3.96 7.07
N LEU A 198 17.64 -4.30 6.69
CA LEU A 198 17.34 -5.32 5.68
C LEU A 198 17.44 -4.78 4.24
N TRP A 199 18.21 -3.72 4.03
CA TRP A 199 18.45 -3.15 2.71
C TRP A 199 19.28 -4.10 1.84
N LYS A 200 19.09 -4.01 0.51
CA LYS A 200 19.95 -4.73 -0.44
C LYS A 200 21.39 -4.28 -0.24
N LYS A 201 22.34 -5.21 -0.41
CA LYS A 201 23.77 -4.96 -0.15
C LYS A 201 24.30 -3.77 -0.97
N GLU A 202 23.83 -3.62 -2.20
CA GLU A 202 24.19 -2.55 -3.13
C GLU A 202 23.71 -1.17 -2.67
N ASP A 203 22.58 -1.10 -1.96
CA ASP A 203 21.97 0.17 -1.52
C ASP A 203 22.54 0.66 -0.18
N LYS A 204 23.11 -0.22 0.65
CA LYS A 204 23.61 0.11 1.99
C LYS A 204 24.63 1.25 1.99
N GLU A 205 25.60 1.21 1.08
CA GLU A 205 26.64 2.23 0.99
C GLU A 205 26.07 3.56 0.51
N ILE A 206 25.18 3.53 -0.48
CA ILE A 206 24.51 4.71 -1.01
C ILE A 206 23.69 5.40 0.09
N TYR A 207 22.86 4.64 0.80
CA TYR A 207 22.05 5.19 1.89
C TYR A 207 22.90 5.71 3.05
N TRP A 208 24.02 5.07 3.37
CA TRP A 208 24.94 5.63 4.36
C TRP A 208 25.52 6.97 3.91
N ILE A 209 26.01 7.07 2.67
CA ILE A 209 26.58 8.31 2.13
C ILE A 209 25.54 9.43 2.16
N LEU A 210 24.31 9.14 1.73
CA LEU A 210 23.23 10.12 1.73
C LEU A 210 22.86 10.56 3.16
N PHE A 211 22.72 9.62 4.09
CA PHE A 211 22.43 9.94 5.49
C PHE A 211 23.53 10.77 6.14
N GLN A 212 24.79 10.44 5.85
CA GLN A 212 25.94 11.19 6.33
C GLN A 212 25.97 12.60 5.74
N ASN A 213 25.69 12.76 4.44
CA ASN A 213 25.61 14.06 3.80
C ASN A 213 24.51 14.94 4.41
N MET A 214 23.30 14.39 4.59
CA MET A 214 22.20 15.05 5.29
C MET A 214 22.63 15.47 6.70
N GLY A 215 23.34 14.60 7.43
CA GLY A 215 23.90 14.91 8.74
C GLY A 215 24.88 16.09 8.75
N ASN A 216 25.72 16.21 7.72
CA ASN A 216 26.64 17.35 7.57
C ASN A 216 25.88 18.65 7.31
N ILE A 217 24.95 18.64 6.35
CA ILE A 217 24.16 19.82 5.98
C ILE A 217 23.38 20.35 7.20
N LEU A 218 22.80 19.45 7.98
CA LEU A 218 22.03 19.79 9.17
C LEU A 218 22.90 20.05 10.42
N ASN A 219 24.23 20.04 10.29
CA ASN A 219 25.20 20.19 11.38
C ASN A 219 25.00 19.21 12.55
N LEU A 220 24.57 17.98 12.27
CA LEU A 220 24.26 16.97 13.28
C LEU A 220 25.42 16.01 13.58
N ILE A 221 26.40 15.89 12.69
CA ILE A 221 27.52 14.93 12.90
C ILE A 221 28.37 15.33 14.11
N GLU A 222 28.65 16.62 14.29
CA GLU A 222 29.42 17.12 15.43
C GLU A 222 28.67 16.98 16.75
N ILE A 223 27.33 17.02 16.70
CA ILE A 223 26.45 16.94 17.87
C ILE A 223 26.22 15.48 18.30
N TYR A 224 26.13 14.56 17.33
CA TYR A 224 25.82 13.14 17.54
C TYR A 224 26.91 12.18 17.01
N PRO A 225 28.20 12.40 17.29
CA PRO A 225 29.28 11.67 16.62
C PRO A 225 29.25 10.17 16.94
N GLN A 226 28.85 9.80 18.16
CA GLN A 226 28.78 8.41 18.59
C GLN A 226 27.63 7.65 17.92
N GLU A 227 26.48 8.31 17.73
CA GLU A 227 25.31 7.75 17.06
C GLU A 227 25.61 7.49 15.59
N TYR A 228 26.25 8.43 14.88
CA TYR A 228 26.68 8.22 13.49
C TYR A 228 27.67 7.05 13.38
N GLU A 229 28.66 6.96 14.26
CA GLU A 229 29.60 5.83 14.28
C GLU A 229 28.91 4.49 14.55
N ASN A 230 27.92 4.47 15.45
CA ASN A 230 27.13 3.28 15.72
C ASN A 230 26.28 2.87 14.51
N LEU A 231 25.60 3.82 13.87
CA LEU A 231 24.80 3.55 12.67
C LEU A 231 25.67 3.06 11.51
N LYS A 232 26.83 3.68 11.29
CA LYS A 232 27.80 3.23 10.29
C LYS A 232 28.15 1.76 10.49
N LYS A 233 28.56 1.39 11.71
CA LYS A 233 28.91 -0.01 12.06
C LYS A 233 27.76 -0.97 11.80
N LEU A 234 26.52 -0.58 12.12
CA LEU A 234 25.34 -1.42 11.89
C LEU A 234 25.02 -1.57 10.40
N ILE A 235 25.16 -0.51 9.61
CA ILE A 235 24.87 -0.53 8.17
C ILE A 235 25.92 -1.34 7.42
N THR A 236 27.20 -1.17 7.75
CA THR A 236 28.33 -1.82 7.05
C THR A 236 28.60 -3.26 7.51
N LYS A 237 27.83 -3.78 8.47
CA LYS A 237 27.88 -5.19 8.89
C LYS A 237 27.19 -6.10 7.87
#